data_AF-A0A357MME3-F1
#
_entry.id   AF-A0A357MME3-F1
#
_cell.length_a   1.000
_cell.length_b   1.000
_cell.length_c   1.000
_cell.angle_alpha   90.00
_cell.angle_beta   90.00
_cell.angle_gamma   90.00
#
_symmetry.space_group_name_H-M   'P 1'
#
loop_
_entity.id
_entity.type
_entity.pdbx_description
1 polymer ?
#
loop_
_entity_poly.entity_id
_entity_poly.type
_entity_poly.pdbx_seq_one_letter_code
_entity_poly.pdbx_strand_id
1 'polypeptide(L)'
;MQVIGFCRFSYPAIGGFQVEHETLEERLAYLYAPERMEARFRSFETITLPPLRAQSDGDFTFLVLIGDQLPAPYRDRLEALLSDMPQAVLHAAPPARHRQICQEAINAVRVESNDPCLQFRMDDDDAVAVSYVETLREAAHDLRKLSRRHRHLAIDFNQGFIAQPGPEGIAAAPTTAPYTTAALAVMLK
;
A
#
# COMPACT_ATOMS: atom_id res chain seq x y z
N MET A 1 18.73 -0.31 5.08
CA MET A 1 17.55 0.58 4.99
C MET A 1 16.31 -0.29 4.90
N GLN A 2 15.39 -0.21 5.85
CA GLN A 2 14.13 -0.97 5.78
C GLN A 2 13.23 -0.36 4.69
N VAL A 3 12.53 -1.22 3.95
CA VAL A 3 11.48 -0.81 2.99
C VAL A 3 10.12 -1.29 3.50
N ILE A 4 9.14 -0.39 3.59
CA ILE A 4 7.77 -0.68 4.02
C ILE A 4 6.81 -0.24 2.90
N GLY A 5 6.16 -1.22 2.28
CA GLY A 5 4.96 -0.99 1.46
C GLY A 5 3.72 -0.97 2.35
N PHE A 6 2.91 0.08 2.26
CA PHE A 6 1.70 0.24 3.05
C PHE A 6 0.46 0.22 2.15
N CYS A 7 -0.46 -0.69 2.43
CA CYS A 7 -1.75 -0.81 1.76
C CYS A 7 -2.88 -0.74 2.78
N ARG A 8 -3.91 0.05 2.48
CA ARG A 8 -5.16 0.05 3.26
C ARG A 8 -6.18 -0.78 2.50
N PHE A 9 -6.62 -1.89 3.06
CA PHE A 9 -7.60 -2.75 2.43
C PHE A 9 -8.97 -2.54 3.08
N SER A 10 -9.83 -1.75 2.45
CA SER A 10 -11.18 -1.40 2.94
C SER A 10 -11.23 -0.89 4.39
N TYR A 11 -10.19 -0.20 4.86
CA TYR A 11 -10.13 0.29 6.23
C TYR A 11 -11.09 1.48 6.48
N PRO A 12 -11.97 1.43 7.49
CA PRO A 12 -12.98 2.44 7.78
C PRO A 12 -12.42 3.69 8.51
N ALA A 13 -11.43 4.37 7.92
CA ALA A 13 -10.85 5.57 8.54
C ALA A 13 -11.84 6.74 8.64
N ILE A 14 -11.59 7.63 9.59
CA ILE A 14 -12.28 8.91 9.72
C ILE A 14 -11.47 9.98 8.97
N GLY A 15 -12.09 10.58 7.94
CA GLY A 15 -11.48 11.56 7.04
C GLY A 15 -10.51 10.94 6.01
N GLY A 16 -10.14 11.71 5.00
CA GLY A 16 -9.15 11.30 3.98
C GLY A 16 -9.72 10.45 2.83
N PHE A 17 -11.02 10.56 2.56
CA PHE A 17 -11.69 9.87 1.45
C PHE A 17 -12.63 10.82 0.70
N GLN A 18 -12.92 10.49 -0.56
CA GLN A 18 -13.88 11.24 -1.39
C GLN A 18 -15.34 11.00 -0.98
N VAL A 19 -15.63 9.81 -0.46
CA VAL A 19 -16.95 9.43 0.03
C VAL A 19 -16.92 9.46 1.54
N GLU A 20 -17.74 10.33 2.14
CA GLU A 20 -17.92 10.43 3.58
C GLU A 20 -19.31 9.94 3.97
N HIS A 21 -19.43 9.46 5.20
CA HIS A 21 -20.67 8.98 5.80
C HIS A 21 -20.82 9.60 7.19
N GLU A 22 -22.05 9.95 7.56
CA GLU A 22 -22.36 10.59 8.84
C GLU A 22 -22.08 9.63 10.00
N THR A 23 -22.40 8.35 9.82
CA THR A 23 -22.23 7.32 10.84
C THR A 23 -21.15 6.31 10.49
N LEU A 24 -20.63 5.63 11.53
CA LEU A 24 -19.72 4.49 11.34
C LEU A 24 -20.43 3.32 10.65
N GLU A 25 -21.69 3.07 11.00
CA GLU A 25 -22.49 1.97 10.44
C GLU A 25 -22.64 2.10 8.92
N GLU A 26 -23.03 3.27 8.42
CA GLU A 26 -23.13 3.54 6.98
C GLU A 26 -21.80 3.36 6.27
N ARG A 27 -20.69 3.78 6.91
CA ARG A 27 -19.34 3.61 6.36
C ARG A 27 -18.97 2.13 6.24
N LEU A 28 -19.23 1.33 7.26
CA LEU A 28 -18.96 -0.11 7.23
C LEU A 28 -19.85 -0.80 6.18
N ALA A 29 -21.13 -0.45 6.13
CA ALA A 29 -22.07 -0.98 5.13
C ALA A 29 -21.63 -0.66 3.71
N TYR A 30 -21.17 0.57 3.44
CA TYR A 30 -20.63 0.97 2.15
C TYR A 30 -19.32 0.25 1.81
N LEU A 31 -18.35 0.23 2.73
CA LEU A 31 -17.05 -0.38 2.49
C LEU A 31 -17.13 -1.88 2.28
N TYR A 32 -17.99 -2.56 3.05
CA TYR A 32 -18.13 -4.01 3.03
C TYR A 32 -19.31 -4.51 2.20
N ALA A 33 -19.91 -3.64 1.38
CA ALA A 33 -20.91 -4.05 0.40
C ALA A 33 -20.35 -5.19 -0.49
N PRO A 34 -21.08 -6.31 -0.69
CA PRO A 34 -20.52 -7.50 -1.32
C PRO A 34 -19.87 -7.26 -2.68
N GLU A 35 -20.51 -6.47 -3.55
CA GLU A 35 -19.98 -6.15 -4.88
C GLU A 35 -18.68 -5.34 -4.81
N ARG A 36 -18.58 -4.42 -3.84
CA ARG A 36 -17.38 -3.60 -3.63
C ARG A 36 -16.22 -4.45 -3.12
N MET A 37 -16.48 -5.32 -2.15
CA MET A 37 -15.45 -6.22 -1.62
C MET A 37 -14.96 -7.18 -2.70
N GLU A 38 -15.86 -7.72 -3.52
CA GLU A 38 -15.50 -8.60 -4.62
C GLU A 38 -14.64 -7.87 -5.67
N ALA A 39 -15.00 -6.65 -6.05
CA ALA A 39 -14.18 -5.84 -6.95
C ALA A 39 -12.77 -5.56 -6.37
N ARG A 40 -12.69 -5.22 -5.08
CA ARG A 40 -11.41 -5.00 -4.39
C ARG A 40 -10.55 -6.24 -4.35
N PHE A 41 -11.11 -7.40 -3.99
CA PHE A 41 -10.36 -8.64 -4.00
C PHE A 41 -9.87 -9.01 -5.39
N ARG A 42 -10.66 -8.79 -6.45
CA ARG A 42 -10.21 -9.04 -7.82
C ARG A 42 -8.98 -8.22 -8.17
N SER A 43 -9.01 -6.90 -7.95
CA SER A 43 -7.86 -6.04 -8.22
C SER A 43 -6.67 -6.41 -7.34
N PHE A 44 -6.90 -6.62 -6.04
CA PHE A 44 -5.83 -6.94 -5.10
C PHE A 44 -5.13 -8.24 -5.49
N GLU A 45 -5.89 -9.31 -5.77
CA GLU A 45 -5.41 -10.64 -6.13
C GLU A 45 -4.70 -10.66 -7.49
N THR A 46 -5.19 -9.91 -8.48
CA THR A 46 -4.73 -10.03 -9.88
C THR A 46 -3.81 -8.90 -10.34
N ILE A 47 -3.78 -7.76 -9.64
CA ILE A 47 -2.99 -6.58 -10.01
C ILE A 47 -1.96 -6.25 -8.93
N THR A 48 -2.38 -6.07 -7.68
CA THR A 48 -1.49 -5.58 -6.62
C THR A 48 -0.53 -6.65 -6.10
N LEU A 49 -1.06 -7.83 -5.80
CA LEU A 49 -0.33 -8.93 -5.18
C LEU A 49 0.72 -9.63 -6.06
N PRO A 50 0.52 -9.83 -7.38
CA PRO A 50 1.49 -10.52 -8.22
C PRO A 50 2.87 -9.85 -8.32
N PRO A 51 2.99 -8.54 -8.63
CA PRO A 51 4.32 -7.91 -8.75
C PRO A 51 5.02 -7.77 -7.40
N LEU A 52 4.28 -7.72 -6.28
CA LEU A 52 4.85 -7.72 -4.94
C LEU A 52 5.48 -9.06 -4.57
N ARG A 53 4.86 -10.18 -4.97
CA ARG A 53 5.48 -11.52 -4.86
C ARG A 53 6.72 -11.67 -5.72
N ALA A 54 6.67 -11.08 -6.92
CA ALA A 54 7.73 -11.20 -7.90
C ALA A 54 8.86 -10.16 -7.72
N GLN A 55 8.93 -9.44 -6.59
CA GLN A 55 9.99 -8.46 -6.38
C GLN A 55 11.38 -9.10 -6.48
N SER A 56 12.29 -8.45 -7.22
CA SER A 56 13.69 -8.87 -7.33
C SER A 56 14.43 -8.75 -6.00
N ASP A 57 14.07 -7.74 -5.20
CA ASP A 57 14.46 -7.62 -3.80
C ASP A 57 13.27 -7.99 -2.89
N GLY A 58 13.32 -9.19 -2.32
CA GLY A 58 12.31 -9.71 -1.41
C GLY A 58 12.41 -9.19 0.03
N ASP A 59 13.44 -8.41 0.38
CA ASP A 59 13.65 -7.84 1.72
C ASP A 59 12.82 -6.56 1.90
N PHE A 60 11.51 -6.71 2.09
CA PHE A 60 10.62 -5.61 2.45
C PHE A 60 9.49 -6.07 3.36
N THR A 61 8.82 -5.12 3.99
CA THR A 61 7.58 -5.36 4.73
C THR A 61 6.41 -4.86 3.90
N PHE A 62 5.39 -5.68 3.71
CA PHE A 62 4.11 -5.29 3.12
C PHE A 62 3.03 -5.24 4.20
N LEU A 63 2.81 -4.05 4.74
CA LEU A 63 1.82 -3.81 5.78
C LEU A 63 0.44 -3.58 5.15
N VAL A 64 -0.51 -4.46 5.48
CA VAL A 64 -1.92 -4.35 5.08
C VAL A 64 -2.76 -3.95 6.29
N LEU A 65 -3.32 -2.74 6.27
CA LEU A 65 -4.23 -2.23 7.31
C LEU A 65 -5.69 -2.54 6.97
N ILE A 66 -6.38 -3.24 7.87
CA ILE A 66 -7.82 -3.54 7.79
C ILE A 66 -8.57 -3.04 9.03
N GLY A 67 -9.89 -2.89 8.90
CA GLY A 67 -10.74 -2.64 10.06
C GLY A 67 -10.86 -3.88 10.94
N ASP A 68 -10.88 -3.73 12.26
CA ASP A 68 -11.15 -4.81 13.22
C ASP A 68 -12.56 -5.41 13.07
N GLN A 69 -13.47 -4.65 12.46
CA GLN A 69 -14.83 -5.06 12.10
C GLN A 69 -14.95 -5.65 10.68
N LEU A 70 -13.84 -5.99 10.01
CA LEU A 70 -13.88 -6.66 8.71
C LEU A 70 -14.65 -8.00 8.83
N PRO A 71 -15.68 -8.26 8.00
CA PRO A 71 -16.43 -9.51 8.05
C PRO A 71 -15.53 -10.74 7.89
N ALA A 72 -15.79 -11.78 8.69
CA ALA A 72 -14.96 -12.98 8.76
C ALA A 72 -14.65 -13.61 7.37
N PRO A 73 -15.62 -13.78 6.44
CA PRO A 73 -15.32 -14.35 5.13
C PRO A 73 -14.27 -13.55 4.32
N TYR A 74 -14.26 -12.22 4.46
CA TYR A 74 -13.28 -11.36 3.80
C TYR A 74 -11.94 -11.39 4.51
N ARG A 75 -11.95 -11.44 5.84
CA ARG A 75 -10.72 -11.60 6.62
C ARG A 75 -10.03 -12.93 6.30
N ASP A 76 -10.78 -14.03 6.30
CA ASP A 76 -10.25 -15.37 6.00
C ASP A 76 -9.66 -15.42 4.57
N ARG A 77 -10.35 -14.82 3.59
CA ARG A 77 -9.82 -14.70 2.22
C ARG A 77 -8.53 -13.88 2.17
N LEU A 78 -8.46 -12.76 2.89
CA LEU A 78 -7.28 -11.92 2.92
C LEU A 78 -6.10 -12.61 3.60
N GLU A 79 -6.32 -13.29 4.72
CA GLU A 79 -5.30 -14.08 5.41
C GLU A 79 -4.79 -15.23 4.51
N ALA A 80 -5.68 -15.92 3.80
CA ALA A 80 -5.30 -16.94 2.82
C ALA A 80 -4.47 -16.36 1.67
N LEU A 81 -4.87 -15.23 1.10
CA LEU A 81 -4.15 -14.52 0.04
C LEU A 81 -2.79 -13.97 0.47
N LEU A 82 -2.52 -13.82 1.77
CA LEU A 82 -1.24 -13.32 2.27
C LEU A 82 -0.36 -14.44 2.86
N SER A 83 -0.90 -15.65 3.01
CA SER A 83 -0.26 -16.75 3.75
C SER A 83 1.07 -17.23 3.17
N ASP A 84 1.28 -17.07 1.86
CA ASP A 84 2.49 -17.46 1.14
C ASP A 84 3.50 -16.31 0.94
N MET A 85 3.18 -15.11 1.44
CA MET A 85 3.98 -13.91 1.27
C MET A 85 4.69 -13.55 2.59
N PRO A 86 5.96 -13.94 2.80
CA PRO A 86 6.67 -13.71 4.07
C PRO A 86 6.85 -12.22 4.42
N GLN A 87 6.73 -11.33 3.42
CA GLN A 87 6.76 -9.89 3.62
C GLN A 87 5.47 -9.34 4.24
N ALA A 88 4.35 -10.06 4.10
CA ALA A 88 3.03 -9.55 4.44
C ALA A 88 2.82 -9.49 5.97
N VAL A 89 2.34 -8.34 6.44
CA VAL A 89 1.91 -8.13 7.82
C VAL A 89 0.48 -7.60 7.78
N LEU A 90 -0.47 -8.41 8.27
CA LEU A 90 -1.86 -7.97 8.42
C LEU A 90 -2.04 -7.27 9.76
N HIS A 91 -2.51 -6.02 9.73
CA HIS A 91 -2.78 -5.23 10.93
C HIS A 91 -4.26 -4.84 10.98
N ALA A 92 -4.98 -5.34 11.98
CA ALA A 92 -6.37 -4.97 12.23
C ALA A 92 -6.46 -3.89 13.31
N ALA A 93 -7.21 -2.83 13.03
CA ALA A 93 -7.38 -1.72 13.97
C ALA A 93 -8.83 -1.18 13.97
N PRO A 94 -9.30 -0.59 15.09
CA PRO A 94 -10.57 0.10 15.10
C PRO A 94 -10.56 1.33 14.17
N PRO A 95 -11.75 1.81 13.73
CA PRO A 95 -11.88 3.08 13.03
C PRO A 95 -11.23 4.24 13.79
N ALA A 96 -10.33 4.95 13.13
CA ALA A 96 -9.61 6.08 13.71
C ALA A 96 -9.31 7.14 12.65
N ARG A 97 -8.80 8.30 13.09
CA ARG A 97 -8.40 9.38 12.18
C ARG A 97 -7.32 8.89 11.23
N HIS A 98 -7.56 9.03 9.94
CA HIS A 98 -6.74 8.44 8.87
C HIS A 98 -5.23 8.61 9.06
N ARG A 99 -4.75 9.84 9.20
CA ARG A 99 -3.31 10.11 9.31
C ARG A 99 -2.68 9.45 10.54
N GLN A 100 -3.39 9.47 11.67
CA GLN A 100 -2.86 8.97 12.94
C GLN A 100 -2.70 7.45 12.89
N ILE A 101 -3.75 6.73 12.48
CA ILE A 101 -3.69 5.26 12.46
C ILE A 101 -2.73 4.72 11.40
N CYS A 102 -2.61 5.38 10.24
CA CYS A 102 -1.60 4.99 9.25
C CYS A 102 -0.19 5.15 9.83
N GLN A 103 0.08 6.24 10.54
CA GLN A 103 1.37 6.47 11.19
C GLN A 103 1.65 5.44 12.29
N GLU A 104 0.67 5.14 13.13
CA GLU A 104 0.79 4.13 14.19
C GLU A 104 1.05 2.73 13.61
N ALA A 105 0.28 2.32 12.59
CA ALA A 105 0.45 1.02 11.94
C ALA A 105 1.82 0.88 11.27
N ILE A 106 2.29 1.89 10.53
CA ILE A 106 3.62 1.88 9.91
C ILE A 106 4.72 1.81 10.97
N ASN A 107 4.60 2.58 12.06
CA ASN A 107 5.59 2.55 13.13
C ASN A 107 5.61 1.21 13.88
N ALA A 108 4.49 0.49 13.95
CA ALA A 108 4.43 -0.82 14.62
C ALA A 108 5.29 -1.90 13.91
N VAL A 109 5.56 -1.75 12.61
CA VAL A 109 6.44 -2.65 11.85
C VAL A 109 7.81 -2.02 11.54
N ARG A 110 8.05 -0.79 11.97
CA ARG A 110 9.31 -0.09 11.73
C ARG A 110 10.39 -0.64 12.66
N VAL A 111 11.52 -1.02 12.08
CA VAL A 111 12.71 -1.42 12.83
C VAL A 111 13.44 -0.18 13.32
N GLU A 112 13.76 -0.15 14.61
CA GLU A 112 14.62 0.89 15.18
C GLU A 112 16.05 0.73 14.65
N SER A 113 16.50 1.73 13.89
CA SER A 113 17.80 1.72 13.22
C SER A 113 18.31 3.14 12.99
N ASN A 114 19.63 3.27 12.84
CA ASN A 114 20.28 4.50 12.41
C ASN A 114 20.18 4.73 10.89
N ASP A 115 19.75 3.72 10.14
CA ASP A 115 19.49 3.83 8.72
C ASP A 115 18.12 4.45 8.43
N PRO A 116 17.99 5.20 7.32
CA PRO A 116 16.70 5.66 6.83
C PRO A 116 15.73 4.50 6.55
N CYS A 117 14.45 4.76 6.79
CA CYS A 117 13.32 3.91 6.43
C CYS A 117 12.67 4.44 5.16
N LEU A 118 12.48 3.56 4.19
CA LEU A 118 11.82 3.82 2.92
C LEU A 118 10.37 3.35 3.05
N GLN A 119 9.43 4.23 2.74
CA GLN A 119 8.00 3.95 2.87
C GLN A 119 7.30 4.30 1.58
N PHE A 120 6.51 3.40 1.02
CA PHE A 120 5.66 3.67 -0.13
C PHE A 120 4.23 3.24 0.17
N ARG A 121 3.26 3.93 -0.42
CA ARG A 121 1.85 3.55 -0.34
C ARG A 121 1.43 2.89 -1.65
N MET A 122 0.58 1.88 -1.54
CA MET A 122 -0.20 1.37 -2.66
C MET A 122 -1.66 1.26 -2.26
N ASP A 123 -2.56 1.57 -3.18
CA ASP A 123 -3.94 1.13 -3.08
C ASP A 123 -4.08 -0.33 -3.54
N ASP A 124 -5.21 -0.95 -3.19
CA ASP A 124 -5.52 -2.35 -3.46
C ASP A 124 -5.87 -2.64 -4.94
N ASP A 125 -5.64 -1.65 -5.81
CA ASP A 125 -5.71 -1.70 -7.26
C ASP A 125 -4.48 -1.11 -7.96
N ASP A 126 -3.45 -0.69 -7.20
CA ASP A 126 -2.17 -0.23 -7.73
C ASP A 126 -1.21 -1.41 -7.98
N ALA A 127 -0.23 -1.20 -8.87
CA ALA A 127 0.91 -2.10 -9.10
C ALA A 127 2.22 -1.30 -9.21
N VAL A 128 3.33 -1.93 -8.85
CA VAL A 128 4.70 -1.41 -9.07
C VAL A 128 5.51 -2.41 -9.90
N ALA A 129 6.62 -1.95 -10.50
CA ALA A 129 7.52 -2.83 -11.24
C ALA A 129 8.08 -3.94 -10.33
N VAL A 130 8.40 -5.11 -10.91
CA VAL A 130 9.05 -6.22 -10.18
C VAL A 130 10.43 -5.86 -9.63
N SER A 131 11.06 -4.79 -10.13
CA SER A 131 12.34 -4.28 -9.62
C SER A 131 12.18 -3.11 -8.65
N TYR A 132 10.95 -2.75 -8.26
CA TYR A 132 10.68 -1.49 -7.57
C TYR A 132 11.44 -1.35 -6.24
N VAL A 133 11.45 -2.39 -5.39
CA VAL A 133 12.15 -2.35 -4.09
C VAL A 133 13.67 -2.18 -4.28
N GLU A 134 14.25 -2.93 -5.21
CA GLU A 134 15.67 -2.83 -5.58
C GLU A 134 16.02 -1.41 -6.07
N THR A 135 15.29 -0.91 -7.07
CA THR A 135 15.51 0.43 -7.64
C THR A 135 15.27 1.55 -6.61
N LEU A 136 14.30 1.38 -5.70
CA LEU A 136 14.04 2.33 -4.61
C LEU A 136 15.23 2.40 -3.64
N ARG A 137 15.85 1.26 -3.29
CA ARG A 137 17.05 1.24 -2.45
C ARG A 137 18.25 1.88 -3.14
N GLU A 138 18.45 1.61 -4.43
CA GLU A 138 19.50 2.25 -5.23
C GLU A 138 19.35 3.78 -5.21
N ALA A 139 18.15 4.28 -5.54
CA ALA A 139 17.86 5.72 -5.49
C ALA A 139 18.09 6.31 -4.09
N ALA A 140 17.67 5.62 -3.04
CA ALA A 140 17.88 6.06 -1.66
C ALA A 140 19.37 6.08 -1.26
N HIS A 141 20.18 5.17 -1.79
CA HIS A 141 21.63 5.17 -1.59
C HIS A 141 22.29 6.38 -2.24
N ASP A 142 21.90 6.73 -3.46
CA ASP A 142 22.39 7.93 -4.15
C ASP A 142 22.01 9.21 -3.40
N LEU A 143 20.81 9.25 -2.81
CA LEU A 143 20.29 10.39 -2.05
C LEU A 143 20.78 10.44 -0.60
N ARG A 144 21.59 9.46 -0.14
CA ARG A 144 22.02 9.34 1.28
C ARG A 144 22.75 10.57 1.81
N LYS A 145 23.42 11.34 0.96
CA LYS A 145 24.06 12.61 1.38
C LYS A 145 23.03 13.71 1.64
N LEU A 146 21.96 13.76 0.86
CA LEU A 146 20.87 14.73 1.03
C LEU A 146 20.04 14.44 2.28
N SER A 147 19.83 13.16 2.63
CA SER A 147 19.08 12.76 3.84
C SER A 147 19.74 13.21 5.16
N ARG A 148 21.00 13.66 5.12
CA ARG A 148 21.67 14.29 6.28
C ARG A 148 21.17 15.71 6.57
N ARG A 149 20.65 16.40 5.55
CA ARG A 149 20.16 17.79 5.64
C ARG A 149 18.64 17.87 5.58
N HIS A 150 17.99 16.86 5.02
CA HIS A 150 16.54 16.82 4.85
C HIS A 150 15.96 15.60 5.56
N ARG A 151 15.03 15.84 6.49
CA ARG A 151 14.38 14.80 7.28
C ARG A 151 13.42 13.92 6.46
N HIS A 152 12.83 14.50 5.42
CA HIS A 152 11.88 13.83 4.53
C HIS A 152 12.36 14.08 3.10
N LEU A 153 12.56 13.00 2.34
CA LEU A 153 12.82 13.07 0.91
C LEU A 153 11.76 12.23 0.19
N ALA A 154 11.18 12.78 -0.87
CA ALA A 154 10.32 12.03 -1.77
C ALA A 154 11.17 11.44 -2.91
N ILE A 155 10.93 10.17 -3.24
CA ILE A 155 11.51 9.48 -4.39
C ILE A 155 10.31 9.05 -5.25
N ASP A 156 10.18 9.67 -6.42
CA ASP A 156 8.98 9.57 -7.26
C ASP A 156 9.30 8.90 -8.60
N PHE A 157 8.80 7.68 -8.78
CA PHE A 157 8.88 6.95 -10.04
C PHE A 157 7.67 7.32 -10.91
N ASN A 158 7.71 8.52 -11.47
CA ASN A 158 6.56 9.17 -12.12
C ASN A 158 6.20 8.68 -13.54
N GLN A 159 6.86 7.62 -14.03
CA GLN A 159 6.60 7.03 -15.35
C GLN A 159 6.03 5.63 -15.18
N GLY A 160 4.93 5.34 -15.87
CA GLY A 160 4.25 4.06 -15.75
C GLY A 160 3.09 3.92 -16.71
N PHE A 161 2.08 3.16 -16.32
CA PHE A 161 0.87 2.94 -17.11
C PHE A 161 -0.38 3.16 -16.26
N ILE A 162 -1.40 3.74 -16.87
CA ILE A 162 -2.78 3.61 -16.37
C ILE A 162 -3.37 2.39 -17.06
N ALA A 163 -3.78 1.41 -16.26
CA ALA A 163 -4.29 0.13 -16.74
C ALA A 163 -5.79 0.01 -16.47
N GLN A 164 -6.53 -0.51 -17.45
CA GLN A 164 -7.93 -0.87 -17.34
C GLN A 164 -8.10 -2.36 -17.70
N PRO A 165 -8.39 -3.22 -16.71
CA PRO A 165 -8.77 -4.60 -16.98
C PRO A 165 -10.11 -4.69 -17.72
N GLY A 166 -10.22 -5.62 -18.66
CA GLY A 166 -11.43 -5.90 -19.41
C GLY A 166 -11.50 -7.35 -19.90
N PRO A 167 -12.60 -7.74 -20.57
CA PRO A 167 -12.82 -9.12 -21.01
C PRO A 167 -11.77 -9.61 -22.03
N GLU A 168 -11.13 -8.70 -22.77
CA GLU A 168 -10.11 -9.00 -23.79
C GLU A 168 -8.66 -8.84 -23.26
N GLY A 169 -8.49 -8.71 -21.94
CA GLY A 169 -7.20 -8.47 -21.30
C GLY A 169 -7.07 -7.06 -20.70
N ILE A 170 -5.83 -6.57 -20.57
CA ILE A 170 -5.54 -5.27 -19.96
C ILE A 170 -5.28 -4.24 -21.06
N ALA A 171 -6.12 -3.21 -21.14
CA ALA A 171 -5.80 -2.00 -21.90
C ALA A 171 -4.90 -1.11 -21.03
N ALA A 172 -3.80 -0.60 -21.59
CA ALA A 172 -2.87 0.24 -20.85
C ALA A 172 -2.44 1.46 -21.68
N ALA A 173 -2.35 2.62 -21.04
CA ALA A 173 -1.82 3.84 -21.62
C ALA A 173 -0.60 4.30 -20.82
N PRO A 174 0.54 4.61 -21.47
CA PRO A 174 1.70 5.15 -20.77
C PRO A 174 1.35 6.52 -20.15
N THR A 175 1.91 6.81 -18.99
CA THR A 175 1.72 8.07 -18.27
C THR A 175 3.05 8.61 -17.74
N THR A 176 3.12 9.93 -17.63
CA THR A 176 4.18 10.64 -16.89
C THR A 176 3.50 11.65 -15.97
N ALA A 177 3.27 11.26 -14.72
CA ALA A 177 2.49 12.02 -13.76
C ALA A 177 3.25 12.08 -12.43
N PRO A 178 3.77 13.25 -12.03
CA PRO A 178 4.47 13.37 -10.76
C PRO A 178 3.49 13.29 -9.58
N TYR A 179 3.99 12.79 -8.45
CA TYR A 179 3.30 12.75 -7.18
C TYR A 179 1.99 11.94 -7.19
N THR A 180 1.91 10.92 -8.05
CA THR A 180 0.89 9.87 -7.94
C THR A 180 1.13 9.04 -6.69
N THR A 181 0.09 8.39 -6.15
CA THR A 181 0.29 7.49 -4.99
C THR A 181 1.15 6.29 -5.39
N ALA A 182 0.80 5.65 -6.50
CA ALA A 182 1.55 4.52 -7.04
C ALA A 182 3.01 4.93 -7.29
N ALA A 183 3.93 4.10 -6.79
CA ALA A 183 5.38 4.24 -6.95
C ALA A 183 6.00 5.53 -6.39
N LEU A 184 5.28 6.26 -5.52
CA LEU A 184 5.84 7.34 -4.71
C LEU A 184 6.30 6.81 -3.36
N ALA A 185 7.58 7.01 -3.07
CA ALA A 185 8.17 6.67 -1.79
C ALA A 185 8.62 7.92 -1.02
N VAL A 186 8.65 7.79 0.30
CA VAL A 186 9.30 8.72 1.21
C VAL A 186 10.46 8.03 1.92
N MET A 187 11.59 8.70 1.99
CA MET A 187 12.75 8.32 2.77
C MET A 187 12.76 9.16 4.04
N LEU A 188 12.66 8.48 5.19
CA LEU A 188 12.55 9.06 6.52
C LEU A 188 13.74 8.64 7.37
N LYS A 189 14.27 9.58 8.16
CA LYS A 189 15.19 9.30 9.25
C LYS A 189 14.44 9.24 10.57
#